data_AF-A0A2G1Z3K5-F1
#
_entry.id   AF-A0A2G1Z3K5-F1
#
_cell.length_a   1.000
_cell.length_b   1.000
_cell.length_c   1.000
_cell.angle_alpha   90.00
_cell.angle_beta   90.00
_cell.angle_gamma   90.00
#
_symmetry.space_group_name_H-M   'P 1'
#
loop_
_entity.id
_entity.type
_entity.pdbx_description
1 polymer ?
#
loop_
_entity_poly.entity_id
_entity_poly.type
_entity_poly.pdbx_seq_one_letter_code
_entity_poly.pdbx_strand_id
1 'polypeptide(L)'
;MISYEVAHCALLDLRHPEAAMIYAMARVPWQGTLALGEAPASWQAADHIRDLGHVGLIDPSRQSPGLWHITLLRWNEPGTPTVRNVGGPVPIAIKPRK
;
A
#
# COMPACT_ATOMS: atom_id res chain seq x y z
N MET A 1 19.05 7.94 2.91
CA MET A 1 17.74 7.72 2.32
C MET A 1 17.65 6.23 2.17
N ILE A 2 16.66 5.59 2.79
CA ILE A 2 16.50 4.14 2.59
C ILE A 2 15.92 3.98 1.19
N SER A 3 16.59 3.17 0.37
CA SER A 3 16.18 2.89 -1.00
C SER A 3 15.90 1.41 -1.13
N TYR A 4 14.82 1.08 -1.82
CA TYR A 4 14.44 -0.29 -2.10
C TYR A 4 14.38 -0.52 -3.60
N GLU A 5 14.85 -1.67 -4.03
CA GLU A 5 14.58 -2.23 -5.34
C GLU A 5 13.45 -3.24 -5.19
N VAL A 6 12.46 -3.13 -6.07
CA VAL A 6 11.31 -4.05 -6.13
C VAL A 6 11.38 -4.76 -7.47
N ALA A 7 11.42 -6.09 -7.46
CA ALA A 7 11.39 -6.90 -8.67
C ALA A 7 10.09 -6.65 -9.46
N HIS A 8 10.12 -6.94 -10.76
CA HIS A 8 8.95 -6.79 -11.63
C HIS A 8 7.73 -7.51 -11.06
N CYS A 9 6.60 -6.80 -10.98
CA CYS A 9 5.34 -7.35 -10.49
C CYS A 9 4.12 -6.57 -11.00
N ALA A 10 2.95 -7.19 -10.88
CA ALA A 10 1.67 -6.58 -11.24
C ALA A 10 1.04 -5.87 -10.05
N LEU A 11 0.87 -4.55 -10.16
CA LEU A 11 0.21 -3.71 -9.15
C LEU A 11 -1.05 -3.09 -9.74
N LEU A 12 -2.13 -3.02 -8.95
CA LEU A 12 -3.30 -2.24 -9.32
C LEU A 12 -3.03 -0.74 -9.08
N ASP A 13 -3.19 0.08 -10.10
CA ASP A 13 -3.02 1.53 -9.96
C ASP A 13 -4.33 2.21 -9.51
N LEU A 14 -4.42 2.58 -8.23
CA LEU A 14 -5.62 3.23 -7.68
C LEU A 14 -5.81 4.68 -8.16
N ARG A 15 -4.84 5.23 -8.90
CA ARG A 15 -4.96 6.55 -9.53
C ARG A 15 -5.76 6.47 -10.83
N HIS A 16 -5.90 5.29 -11.43
CA HIS A 16 -6.65 5.10 -12.66
C HIS A 16 -8.16 5.17 -12.38
N PRO A 17 -8.97 5.84 -13.24
CA PRO A 17 -10.41 5.96 -13.04
C PRO A 17 -11.15 4.63 -12.88
N GLU A 18 -10.68 3.57 -13.55
CA GLU A 18 -11.29 2.23 -13.45
C GLU A 18 -11.16 1.61 -12.05
N ALA A 19 -10.16 2.05 -11.26
CA ALA A 19 -9.97 1.60 -9.89
C ALA A 19 -10.77 2.42 -8.86
N ALA A 20 -11.61 3.38 -9.29
CA ALA A 20 -12.29 4.32 -8.40
C ALA A 20 -13.09 3.66 -7.27
N MET A 21 -13.77 2.54 -7.55
CA MET A 21 -14.52 1.80 -6.54
C MET A 21 -13.60 1.18 -5.49
N ILE A 22 -12.53 0.52 -5.91
CA ILE A 22 -11.54 -0.09 -5.01
C ILE A 22 -10.83 1.00 -4.20
N TYR A 23 -10.50 2.13 -4.83
CA TYR A 23 -9.91 3.27 -4.14
C TYR A 23 -10.84 3.86 -3.07
N ALA A 24 -12.15 3.97 -3.36
CA ALA A 24 -13.13 4.44 -2.39
C ALA A 24 -13.20 3.55 -1.15
N MET A 25 -13.09 2.23 -1.32
CA MET A 25 -13.02 1.27 -0.20
C MET A 25 -11.68 1.35 0.55
N ALA A 26 -10.56 1.38 -0.17
CA ALA A 26 -9.21 1.38 0.41
C ALA A 26 -8.92 2.60 1.28
N ARG A 27 -9.54 3.75 0.97
CA ARG A 27 -9.34 5.02 1.70
C ARG A 27 -10.20 5.19 2.95
N VAL A 28 -11.14 4.27 3.22
CA VAL A 28 -12.01 4.34 4.40
C VAL A 28 -11.16 4.23 5.68
N PRO A 29 -11.30 5.13 6.66
CA PRO A 29 -10.64 5.01 7.95
C PRO A 29 -11.03 3.69 8.63
N TRP A 30 -10.05 2.83 8.90
CA TRP A 30 -10.29 1.48 9.39
C TRP A 30 -10.36 1.37 10.91
N GLN A 31 -9.83 2.35 11.65
CA GLN A 31 -9.66 2.25 13.10
C GLN A 31 -10.99 2.09 13.84
N GLY A 32 -12.03 2.83 13.43
CA GLY A 32 -13.35 2.76 14.06
C GLY A 32 -14.01 1.39 13.86
N THR A 33 -14.05 0.91 12.62
CA THR A 33 -14.57 -0.42 12.27
C THR A 33 -13.82 -1.53 13.00
N LEU A 34 -12.49 -1.46 13.04
CA LEU A 34 -11.69 -2.46 13.76
C LEU A 34 -11.95 -2.43 15.28
N ALA A 35 -12.11 -1.25 15.88
CA ALA A 35 -12.41 -1.13 17.31
C ALA A 35 -13.77 -1.76 17.70
N LEU A 36 -14.69 -1.87 16.73
CA LEU A 36 -15.98 -2.56 16.90
C LEU A 36 -15.88 -4.08 16.64
N GLY A 37 -14.69 -4.61 16.33
CA GLY A 37 -14.48 -6.02 15.98
C GLY A 37 -14.94 -6.38 14.57
N GLU A 38 -15.21 -5.39 13.72
CA GLU A 38 -15.69 -5.57 12.36
C GLU A 38 -14.54 -5.54 11.35
N ALA A 39 -14.77 -6.11 10.16
CA ALA A 39 -13.81 -6.11 9.06
C ALA A 39 -13.85 -4.77 8.29
N PRO A 40 -12.74 -4.01 8.24
CA PRO A 40 -12.66 -2.76 7.47
C PRO A 40 -12.84 -2.96 5.97
N ALA A 41 -13.45 -1.98 5.30
CA ALA A 41 -13.60 -1.95 3.84
C ALA A 41 -12.25 -2.00 3.11
N SER A 42 -11.18 -1.49 3.70
CA SER A 42 -9.82 -1.55 3.14
C SER A 42 -9.28 -2.99 3.06
N TRP A 43 -9.76 -3.91 3.90
CA TRP A 43 -9.39 -5.32 3.81
C TRP A 43 -10.09 -5.99 2.65
N GLN A 44 -11.39 -5.73 2.47
CA GLN A 44 -12.14 -6.20 1.29
C GLN A 44 -11.54 -5.67 -0.02
N ALA A 45 -11.07 -4.41 -0.03
CA ALA A 45 -10.35 -3.86 -1.17
C ALA A 45 -9.05 -4.64 -1.46
N ALA A 46 -8.28 -5.00 -0.43
CA ALA A 46 -7.08 -5.83 -0.59
C ALA A 46 -7.43 -7.22 -1.11
N ASP A 47 -8.54 -7.83 -0.67
CA ASP A 47 -9.00 -9.13 -1.14
C ASP A 47 -9.36 -9.07 -2.64
N HIS A 48 -10.16 -8.09 -3.06
CA HIS A 48 -10.46 -7.87 -4.48
C HIS A 48 -9.20 -7.67 -5.33
N ILE A 49 -8.20 -6.94 -4.84
CA ILE A 49 -6.93 -6.74 -5.55
C ILE A 49 -6.21 -8.07 -5.76
N ARG A 50 -6.22 -8.97 -4.76
CA ARG A 50 -5.65 -10.32 -4.90
C ARG A 50 -6.43 -11.18 -5.87
N ASP A 51 -7.76 -11.11 -5.83
CA ASP A 51 -8.64 -11.87 -6.74
C ASP A 51 -8.45 -11.45 -8.21
N LEU A 52 -8.10 -10.20 -8.45
CA LEU A 52 -7.71 -9.67 -9.77
C LEU A 52 -6.29 -10.10 -10.22
N GLY A 53 -5.55 -10.83 -9.38
CA GLY A 53 -4.21 -11.32 -9.68
C GLY A 53 -3.08 -10.31 -9.45
N HIS A 54 -3.36 -9.19 -8.77
CA HIS A 54 -2.34 -8.21 -8.41
C HIS A 54 -1.69 -8.56 -7.06
N VAL A 55 -0.39 -8.34 -6.94
CA VAL A 55 0.36 -8.60 -5.69
C VAL A 55 0.37 -7.40 -4.73
N GLY A 56 -0.22 -6.29 -5.18
CA GLY A 56 -0.19 -5.01 -4.49
C GLY A 56 -0.85 -3.91 -5.30
N LEU A 57 -0.60 -2.67 -4.88
CA LEU A 57 -1.24 -1.49 -5.44
C LEU A 57 -0.34 -0.26 -5.38
N ILE A 58 -0.62 0.69 -6.27
CA ILE A 58 -0.11 2.06 -6.19
C ILE A 58 -1.20 2.92 -5.54
N ASP A 59 -0.91 3.48 -4.36
CA ASP A 59 -1.85 4.29 -3.57
C ASP A 59 -1.47 5.78 -3.65
N PRO A 60 -2.37 6.68 -4.12
CA PRO A 60 -2.11 8.10 -4.04
C PRO A 60 -2.04 8.58 -2.58
N SER A 61 -1.04 9.41 -2.26
CA SER A 61 -0.93 9.98 -0.93
C SER A 61 -2.07 10.96 -0.65
N ARG A 62 -2.81 10.70 0.43
CA ARG A 62 -3.88 11.58 0.92
C ARG A 62 -3.35 12.79 1.67
N GLN A 63 -2.14 12.70 2.25
CA GLN A 63 -1.54 13.77 3.05
C GLN A 63 -0.63 14.67 2.22
N SER A 64 -0.14 14.19 1.07
CA SER A 64 0.80 14.93 0.23
C SER A 64 0.45 14.74 -1.25
N PRO A 65 -0.38 15.62 -1.82
CA PRO A 65 -0.79 15.53 -3.22
C PRO A 65 0.41 15.43 -4.18
N GLY A 66 0.30 14.58 -5.19
CA GLY A 66 1.37 14.32 -6.16
C GLY A 66 2.35 13.20 -5.76
N LEU A 67 2.36 12.79 -4.48
CA LEU A 67 3.08 11.60 -4.03
C LEU A 67 2.19 10.36 -4.04
N TRP A 68 2.84 9.19 -4.07
CA TRP A 68 2.18 7.88 -4.03
C TRP A 68 3.06 6.88 -3.31
N HIS A 69 2.44 5.77 -2.92
CA HIS A 69 3.10 4.64 -2.26
C HIS A 69 2.91 3.38 -3.09
N ILE A 70 3.85 2.44 -2.95
CA ILE A 70 3.60 1.03 -3.32
C ILE A 70 3.26 0.29 -2.04
N THR A 71 2.12 -0.41 -2.05
CA THR A 71 1.73 -1.35 -1.00
C THR A 71 1.76 -2.74 -1.59
N LEU A 72 2.71 -3.57 -1.13
CA LEU A 72 2.75 -4.99 -1.46
C LEU A 72 1.95 -5.75 -0.42
N LEU A 73 1.05 -6.64 -0.87
CA LEU A 73 0.24 -7.48 0.02
C LEU A 73 1.02 -8.72 0.48
N ARG A 74 2.00 -9.16 -0.34
CA ARG A 74 2.99 -10.21 -0.04
C ARG A 74 4.29 -9.91 -0.78
N TRP A 75 5.43 -10.28 -0.21
CA TRP A 75 6.76 -10.13 -0.82
C TRP A 75 7.76 -11.08 -0.17
N ASN A 76 8.89 -11.32 -0.84
CA ASN A 76 9.98 -12.19 -0.37
C ASN A 76 9.57 -13.63 -0.02
N GLU A 77 8.47 -14.10 -0.60
CA GLU A 77 7.98 -15.48 -0.54
C GLU A 77 7.99 -16.08 -1.96
N PRO A 78 8.00 -17.42 -2.10
CA PRO A 78 7.91 -18.06 -3.42
C PRO A 78 6.70 -17.56 -4.22
N GLY A 79 6.93 -17.16 -5.47
CA GLY A 79 5.89 -16.63 -6.37
C GLY A 79 5.48 -15.17 -6.11
N THR A 80 6.19 -14.43 -5.25
CA THR A 80 5.93 -13.02 -4.95
C THR A 80 7.13 -12.15 -5.36
N PRO A 81 6.97 -10.82 -5.53
CA PRO A 81 8.11 -9.95 -5.82
C PRO A 81 9.17 -10.01 -4.72
N THR A 82 10.43 -9.96 -5.14
CA THR A 82 11.55 -9.71 -4.23
C THR A 82 11.67 -8.22 -3.96
N VAL A 83 11.87 -7.86 -2.70
CA VAL A 83 12.19 -6.50 -2.24
C VAL A 83 13.55 -6.53 -1.59
N ARG A 84 14.48 -5.73 -2.10
CA ARG A 84 15.85 -5.62 -1.60
C ARG A 84 16.11 -4.22 -1.13
N ASN A 85 16.67 -4.07 0.06
CA ASN A 85 17.26 -2.81 0.47
C ASN A 85 18.56 -2.62 -0.33
N VAL A 86 18.66 -1.50 -1.06
CA VAL A 86 19.80 -1.14 -1.90
C VAL A 86 20.48 0.16 -1.42
N GLY A 87 20.06 0.71 -0.29
CA GLY A 87 20.59 1.96 0.26
C GLY A 87 20.87 1.89 1.77
N GLY A 88 21.93 2.56 2.21
CA GLY A 88 22.21 2.70 3.63
C GLY A 88 21.10 3.51 4.35
N PRO A 89 20.69 3.12 5.56
CA PRO A 89 19.85 3.98 6.38
C PRO A 89 20.59 5.31 6.61
N VAL A 90 19.86 6.42 6.51
CA VAL A 90 20.39 7.74 6.88
C VAL A 90 19.71 8.16 8.17
N PRO A 91 20.47 8.62 9.18
CA PRO A 91 19.89 9.13 10.41
C PRO A 91 18.87 10.23 10.13
N ILE A 92 17.72 10.16 10.79
CA ILE A 92 16.70 11.22 10.77
C ILE A 92 16.47 11.71 12.20
N ALA A 93 16.43 13.02 12.38
CA ALA A 93 16.03 13.62 13.66
C ALA A 93 14.50 13.71 13.72
N ILE A 94 13.88 12.91 14.59
CA ILE A 94 12.44 12.98 14.82
C ILE A 94 12.18 14.07 15.87
N LYS A 95 11.48 15.14 15.49
CA LYS A 95 10.97 16.11 16.47
C LYS A 95 9.73 15.52 17.15
N PRO A 96 9.59 15.59 18.49
CA PRO A 96 8.36 15.21 19.15
C PRO A 96 7.18 15.98 18.56
N ARG A 97 6.05 15.31 18.28
CA ARG A 97 4.80 16.00 17.99
C ARG A 97 4.34 16.69 19.29
N LYS A 98 4.05 17.99 19.21
CA LYS A 98 3.43 18.76 20.31
C LYS A 98 2.02 18.23 20.61
#